data_AF-A0A7X9ZLA5-F1
#
_entry.id   AF-A0A7X9ZLA5-F1
#
_cell.length_a   1.000
_cell.length_b   1.000
_cell.length_c   1.000
_cell.angle_alpha   90.00
_cell.angle_beta   90.00
_cell.angle_gamma   90.00
#
_symmetry.space_group_name_H-M   'P 1'
#
loop_
_entity.id
_entity.type
_entity.pdbx_description
1 polymer ?
#
loop_
_entity_poly.entity_id
_entity_poly.type
_entity_poly.pdbx_seq_one_letter_code
_entity_poly.pdbx_strand_id
1 'polypeptide(L)'
;MWKWIRIPKGIALVAFVLPWLTVSCSGTKIVSATGFGIAFGRFTSELPNTERTPGAGEINYLILLALIAVAIGLAIAFTPQTRQKAAALIGTSVGALVLIWAGTLKYSKSTILAEAAKKNGGQRNEMSDAALAMIQIDWQFGYWLAILALLTAGVMAWLAFSGRGAEVEERVRSRMSGAPSGPLVNCPQCGKGLPADTRYCPDDGTPLI
;
A
#
# COMPACT_ATOMS: atom_id res chain seq x y z
N MET A 1 -7.84 15.96 -3.55
CA MET A 1 -7.68 14.48 -3.45
C MET A 1 -6.86 14.03 -2.24
N TRP A 2 -5.79 14.71 -1.85
CA TRP A 2 -4.90 14.34 -0.73
C TRP A 2 -5.59 13.96 0.59
N LYS A 3 -6.65 14.68 0.99
CA LYS A 3 -7.41 14.40 2.22
C LYS A 3 -8.00 12.98 2.27
N TRP A 4 -8.29 12.36 1.12
CA TRP A 4 -8.88 11.02 1.02
C TRP A 4 -7.86 9.89 1.23
N ILE A 5 -6.55 10.15 1.09
CA ILE A 5 -5.48 9.15 1.33
C ILE A 5 -5.42 8.73 2.81
N ARG A 6 -5.92 9.59 3.69
CA ARG A 6 -5.97 9.35 5.15
C ARG A 6 -6.88 8.18 5.49
N ILE A 7 -7.95 7.96 4.72
CA ILE A 7 -8.97 6.95 5.01
C ILE A 7 -8.39 5.53 4.85
N PRO A 8 -7.79 5.14 3.71
CA PRO A 8 -7.14 3.84 3.57
C PRO A 8 -6.04 3.59 4.62
N LYS A 9 -5.21 4.59 4.94
CA LYS A 9 -4.17 4.45 5.98
C LYS A 9 -4.78 4.25 7.38
N GLY A 10 -5.87 4.93 7.69
CA GLY A 10 -6.65 4.70 8.91
C GLY A 10 -7.23 3.30 8.97
N ILE A 11 -7.87 2.84 7.88
CA ILE A 11 -8.39 1.47 7.76
C ILE A 11 -7.28 0.45 7.95
N ALA A 12 -6.10 0.66 7.37
CA ALA A 12 -4.96 -0.22 7.54
C ALA A 12 -4.57 -0.36 9.03
N LEU A 13 -4.51 0.74 9.79
CA LEU A 13 -4.22 0.66 11.23
C LEU A 13 -5.31 -0.06 12.02
N VAL A 14 -6.59 0.21 11.73
CA VAL A 14 -7.69 -0.50 12.38
C VAL A 14 -7.64 -2.00 12.05
N ALA A 15 -7.26 -2.34 10.82
CA ALA A 15 -7.11 -3.73 10.39
C ALA A 15 -6.05 -4.49 11.19
N PHE A 16 -5.00 -3.83 11.73
CA PHE A 16 -4.04 -4.48 12.64
C PHE A 16 -4.66 -4.92 13.97
N VAL A 17 -5.78 -4.33 14.40
CA VAL A 17 -6.47 -4.73 15.64
C VAL A 17 -7.40 -5.93 15.40
N LEU A 18 -7.80 -6.16 14.14
CA LEU A 18 -8.65 -7.30 13.78
C LEU A 18 -7.89 -8.63 13.81
N PRO A 19 -8.59 -9.77 13.87
CA PRO A 19 -7.98 -11.09 13.70
C PRO A 19 -7.21 -11.16 12.37
N TRP A 20 -5.93 -11.55 12.44
CA TRP A 20 -5.05 -11.68 11.28
C TRP A 20 -4.74 -13.14 10.97
N LEU A 21 -4.53 -13.92 12.02
CA LEU A 21 -4.06 -15.29 11.94
C LEU A 21 -4.86 -16.15 12.91
N THR A 22 -5.37 -17.27 12.42
CA THR A 22 -5.83 -18.35 13.29
C THR A 22 -5.06 -19.60 12.95
N VAL A 23 -4.56 -20.26 13.98
CA VAL A 23 -3.91 -21.55 13.89
C VAL A 23 -4.91 -22.58 14.41
N SER A 24 -5.20 -23.57 13.57
CA SER A 24 -6.12 -24.65 13.87
C SER A 24 -5.37 -25.99 13.83
N CYS A 25 -5.70 -26.92 14.72
CA CYS A 25 -5.18 -28.28 14.72
C CYS A 25 -6.36 -29.24 14.61
N SER A 26 -6.36 -30.08 13.58
CA SER A 26 -7.43 -31.07 13.34
C SER A 26 -8.85 -30.45 13.37
N GLY A 27 -9.01 -29.26 12.80
CA GLY A 27 -10.29 -28.54 12.73
C GLY A 27 -10.70 -27.77 14.01
N THR A 28 -9.92 -27.84 15.09
CA THR A 28 -10.14 -27.03 16.30
C THR A 28 -9.19 -25.84 16.33
N LYS A 29 -9.73 -24.65 16.61
CA LYS A 29 -8.92 -23.43 16.74
C LYS A 29 -8.13 -23.51 18.03
N ILE A 30 -6.81 -23.44 17.93
CA ILE A 30 -5.91 -23.54 19.09
C ILE A 30 -5.42 -22.17 19.53
N VAL A 31 -5.11 -21.31 18.56
CA VAL A 31 -4.50 -20.01 18.78
C VAL A 31 -5.03 -19.01 17.76
N SER A 32 -5.36 -17.81 18.23
CA SER A 32 -5.69 -16.67 17.38
C SER A 32 -4.80 -15.47 17.72
N ALA A 33 -4.46 -14.68 16.71
CA ALA A 33 -3.70 -13.46 16.90
C ALA A 33 -4.21 -12.33 16.00
N THR A 34 -4.27 -11.14 16.57
CA THR A 34 -4.48 -9.90 15.83
C THR A 34 -3.15 -9.44 15.23
N GLY A 35 -3.17 -8.56 14.23
CA GLY A 35 -1.92 -7.99 13.68
C GLY A 35 -1.07 -7.29 14.74
N PHE A 36 -1.71 -6.61 15.69
CA PHE A 36 -1.06 -6.03 16.87
C PHE A 36 -0.52 -7.11 17.80
N GLY A 37 -1.30 -8.17 18.05
CA GLY A 37 -0.85 -9.32 18.83
C GLY A 37 0.45 -9.91 18.26
N ILE A 38 0.48 -10.16 16.94
CA ILE A 38 1.66 -10.67 16.23
C ILE A 38 2.84 -9.71 16.34
N ALA A 39 2.63 -8.40 16.19
CA ALA A 39 3.69 -7.40 16.30
C ALA A 39 4.39 -7.45 17.67
N PHE A 40 3.64 -7.66 18.75
CA PHE A 40 4.14 -7.67 20.13
C PHE A 40 4.32 -9.08 20.72
N GLY A 41 4.20 -10.14 19.92
CA GLY A 41 4.34 -11.52 20.38
C GLY A 41 3.21 -12.00 21.32
N ARG A 42 2.04 -11.35 21.28
CA ARG A 42 0.85 -11.70 22.06
C ARG A 42 -0.10 -12.57 21.23
N PHE A 43 -0.40 -13.75 21.75
CA PHE A 43 -1.31 -14.71 21.14
C PHE A 43 -2.43 -15.02 22.13
N THR A 44 -3.66 -15.18 21.64
CA THR A 44 -4.81 -15.58 22.45
C THR A 44 -5.06 -17.07 22.24
N SER A 45 -4.97 -17.85 23.31
CA SER A 45 -5.29 -19.28 23.30
C SER A 45 -6.76 -19.48 23.63
N GLU A 46 -7.47 -20.28 22.85
CA GLU A 46 -8.89 -20.62 23.10
C GLU A 46 -9.05 -21.86 24.00
N LEU A 47 -7.96 -22.58 24.28
CA LEU A 47 -7.95 -23.77 25.13
C LEU A 47 -7.42 -23.45 26.55
N PRO A 48 -8.10 -23.91 27.62
CA PRO A 48 -7.53 -23.89 28.95
C PRO A 48 -6.31 -24.83 28.98
N ASN A 49 -5.18 -24.36 29.51
CA ASN A 49 -3.93 -25.11 29.75
C ASN A 49 -2.99 -25.32 28.55
N THR A 50 -3.08 -24.54 27.46
CA THR A 50 -2.07 -24.59 26.39
C THR A 50 -0.88 -23.69 26.71
N GLU A 51 0.07 -24.20 27.50
CA GLU A 51 1.21 -23.41 28.04
C GLU A 51 2.33 -23.06 27.03
N ARG A 52 2.32 -23.62 25.81
CA ARG A 52 3.34 -23.29 24.80
C ARG A 52 2.73 -23.10 23.42
N THR A 53 2.36 -21.86 23.14
CA THR A 53 2.18 -21.40 21.76
C THR A 53 3.57 -21.13 21.16
N PRO A 54 3.95 -21.78 20.03
CA PRO A 54 5.22 -21.49 19.36
C PRO A 54 5.31 -20.00 18.99
N GLY A 55 6.32 -19.30 19.52
CA GLY A 55 6.54 -17.86 19.26
C GLY A 55 5.77 -16.90 20.17
N ALA A 56 5.03 -17.39 21.18
CA ALA A 56 4.46 -16.52 22.20
C ALA A 56 5.56 -15.87 23.06
N GLY A 57 5.54 -14.55 23.15
CA GLY A 57 6.53 -13.74 23.86
C GLY A 57 7.66 -13.17 23.00
N GLU A 58 7.83 -13.61 21.75
CA GLU A 58 8.83 -13.04 20.84
C GLU A 58 8.22 -11.92 19.98
N ILE A 59 8.80 -10.71 20.09
CA ILE A 59 8.38 -9.55 19.31
C ILE A 59 8.74 -9.77 17.83
N ASN A 60 7.74 -9.69 16.93
CA ASN A 60 8.01 -9.74 15.50
C ASN A 60 8.40 -8.35 14.99
N TYR A 61 9.70 -8.07 14.99
CA TYR A 61 10.27 -6.79 14.56
C TYR A 61 9.82 -6.37 13.15
N LEU A 62 9.59 -7.30 12.21
CA LEU A 62 9.16 -6.96 10.85
C LEU A 62 7.73 -6.42 10.83
N ILE A 63 6.81 -7.10 11.53
CA ILE A 63 5.42 -6.66 11.63
C ILE A 63 5.31 -5.39 12.49
N LEU A 64 6.13 -5.25 13.53
CA LEU A 64 6.22 -4.03 14.33
C LEU A 64 6.70 -2.84 13.49
N LEU A 65 7.77 -3.01 12.70
CA LEU A 65 8.25 -1.98 11.78
C LEU A 65 7.20 -1.64 10.72
N ALA A 66 6.43 -2.63 10.24
CA ALA A 66 5.32 -2.37 9.33
C ALA A 66 4.25 -1.49 10.01
N LEU A 67 3.83 -1.81 11.23
CA LEU A 67 2.87 -1.02 12.01
C LEU A 67 3.36 0.42 12.18
N ILE A 68 4.63 0.61 12.55
CA ILE A 68 5.26 1.94 12.67
C ILE A 68 5.26 2.66 11.32
N ALA A 69 5.63 1.99 10.22
CA ALA A 69 5.63 2.58 8.90
C ALA A 69 4.22 3.04 8.46
N VAL A 70 3.17 2.28 8.79
CA VAL A 70 1.78 2.69 8.53
C VAL A 70 1.40 3.91 9.37
N ALA A 71 1.76 3.94 10.66
CA ALA A 71 1.50 5.07 11.54
C ALA A 71 2.21 6.36 11.07
N ILE A 72 3.49 6.26 10.69
CA ILE A 72 4.26 7.37 10.11
C ILE A 72 3.63 7.82 8.79
N GLY A 73 3.25 6.89 7.92
CA GLY A 73 2.56 7.22 6.66
C GLY A 73 1.25 7.96 6.89
N LEU A 74 0.47 7.56 7.90
CA LEU A 74 -0.75 8.27 8.29
C LEU A 74 -0.44 9.69 8.80
N ALA A 75 0.57 9.85 9.67
CA ALA A 75 0.98 11.16 10.17
C ALA A 75 1.40 12.10 9.03
N ILE A 76 2.16 11.59 8.05
CA ILE A 76 2.54 12.34 6.84
C ILE A 76 1.29 12.78 6.04
N ALA A 77 0.25 11.94 5.97
CA ALA A 77 -0.99 12.28 5.25
C ALA A 77 -1.77 13.47 5.85
N PHE A 78 -1.49 13.87 7.10
CA PHE A 78 -2.06 15.07 7.70
C PHE A 78 -1.36 16.38 7.27
N THR A 79 -0.15 16.30 6.72
CA THR A 79 0.62 17.46 6.25
C THR A 79 0.18 17.93 4.85
N PRO A 80 0.45 19.20 4.46
CA PRO A 80 0.11 19.71 3.13
C PRO A 80 0.82 18.93 2.01
N GLN A 81 0.14 18.80 0.86
CA GLN A 81 0.61 18.01 -0.27
C GLN A 81 1.86 18.63 -0.90
N THR A 82 2.99 17.92 -0.86
CA THR A 82 4.19 18.23 -1.63
C THR A 82 4.71 16.98 -2.34
N ARG A 83 5.46 17.14 -3.45
CA ARG A 83 6.01 16.01 -4.21
C ARG A 83 6.86 15.07 -3.34
N GLN A 84 7.66 15.63 -2.44
CA GLN A 84 8.48 14.86 -1.50
C GLN A 84 7.62 14.03 -0.52
N LYS A 85 6.52 14.60 -0.01
CA LYS A 85 5.61 13.88 0.90
C LYS A 85 4.82 12.79 0.19
N ALA A 86 4.47 12.98 -1.09
CA ALA A 86 3.83 11.95 -1.91
C ALA A 86 4.77 10.74 -2.13
N ALA A 87 6.05 11.01 -2.44
CA ALA A 87 7.07 9.96 -2.52
C ALA A 87 7.26 9.22 -1.19
N ALA A 88 7.30 9.94 -0.06
CA ALA A 88 7.38 9.33 1.26
C ALA A 88 6.16 8.44 1.59
N LEU A 89 4.96 8.84 1.19
CA LEU A 89 3.73 8.04 1.35
C LEU A 89 3.74 6.75 0.52
N ILE A 90 4.26 6.80 -0.71
CA ILE A 90 4.47 5.60 -1.52
C ILE A 90 5.48 4.69 -0.81
N GLY A 91 6.60 5.25 -0.37
CA GLY A 91 7.65 4.52 0.36
C GLY A 91 7.14 3.82 1.61
N THR A 92 6.35 4.49 2.45
CA THR A 92 5.75 3.87 3.65
C THR A 92 4.72 2.78 3.30
N SER A 93 4.00 2.88 2.19
CA SER A 93 3.02 1.88 1.76
C SER A 93 3.71 0.63 1.22
N VAL A 94 4.66 0.79 0.29
CA VAL A 94 5.44 -0.30 -0.29
C VAL A 94 6.29 -0.95 0.80
N GLY A 95 6.97 -0.16 1.62
CA GLY A 95 7.76 -0.65 2.75
C GLY A 95 6.92 -1.46 3.73
N ALA A 96 5.74 -0.97 4.13
CA ALA A 96 4.84 -1.71 5.01
C ALA A 96 4.37 -3.03 4.37
N LEU A 97 4.03 -3.04 3.07
CA LEU A 97 3.62 -4.26 2.36
C LEU A 97 4.74 -5.30 2.33
N VAL A 98 5.97 -4.88 2.02
CA VAL A 98 7.16 -5.76 2.01
C VAL A 98 7.44 -6.30 3.40
N LEU A 99 7.36 -5.45 4.44
CA LEU A 99 7.57 -5.85 5.82
C LEU A 99 6.49 -6.81 6.33
N ILE A 100 5.22 -6.57 5.99
CA ILE A 100 4.12 -7.49 6.29
C ILE A 100 4.39 -8.83 5.61
N TRP A 101 4.65 -8.82 4.30
CA TRP A 101 4.91 -10.05 3.55
C TRP A 101 6.09 -10.83 4.12
N ALA A 102 7.25 -10.19 4.31
CA ALA A 102 8.44 -10.80 4.89
C ALA A 102 8.21 -11.30 6.33
N GLY A 103 7.49 -10.53 7.15
CA GLY A 103 7.14 -10.91 8.51
C GLY A 103 6.19 -12.10 8.56
N THR A 104 5.29 -12.23 7.58
CA THR A 104 4.36 -13.36 7.46
C THR A 104 5.00 -14.64 6.94
N LEU A 105 6.07 -14.55 6.14
CA LEU A 105 6.80 -15.73 5.65
C LEU A 105 7.37 -16.60 6.78
N LYS A 106 7.71 -16.00 7.93
CA LYS A 106 8.18 -16.74 9.12
C LYS A 106 7.14 -17.69 9.71
N TYR A 107 5.85 -17.40 9.50
CA TYR A 107 4.75 -18.25 9.94
C TYR A 107 4.35 -19.29 8.88
N SER A 108 5.12 -19.43 7.79
CA SER A 108 4.88 -20.49 6.81
C SER A 108 5.19 -21.86 7.41
N LYS A 109 4.44 -22.89 7.00
CA LYS A 109 4.63 -24.28 7.47
C LYS A 109 6.09 -24.75 7.31
N SER A 110 6.75 -24.35 6.23
CA SER A 110 8.13 -24.76 5.93
C SER A 110 9.17 -24.20 6.89
N THR A 111 9.01 -22.96 7.35
CA THR A 111 9.95 -22.32 8.28
C THR A 111 9.77 -22.82 9.70
N ILE A 112 8.52 -23.11 10.11
CA ILE A 112 8.23 -23.72 11.42
C ILE A 112 8.81 -25.14 11.49
N LEU A 113 8.67 -25.93 10.42
CA LEU A 113 9.28 -27.26 10.30
C LEU A 113 10.82 -27.20 10.35
N ALA A 114 11.42 -26.23 9.65
CA ALA A 114 12.87 -26.06 9.65
C ALA A 114 13.42 -25.64 11.04
N GLU A 115 12.73 -24.74 11.73
CA GLU A 115 13.10 -24.29 13.09
C GLU A 115 12.94 -25.43 14.11
N ALA A 116 11.87 -26.22 14.00
CA ALA A 116 11.65 -27.41 14.84
C ALA A 116 12.72 -28.49 14.63
N ALA A 117 13.11 -28.74 13.38
CA ALA A 117 14.19 -29.67 13.06
C ALA A 117 15.56 -29.22 13.61
N LYS A 118 15.80 -27.90 13.64
CA LYS A 118 17.05 -27.32 14.15
C LYS A 118 17.11 -27.34 15.68
N LYS A 119 16.00 -27.10 16.37
CA LYS A 119 15.93 -27.13 17.86
C LYS A 119 16.00 -28.55 18.44
N ASN A 120 15.53 -29.58 17.72
CA ASN A 120 15.59 -30.98 18.16
C ASN A 120 16.87 -31.73 17.74
N GLY A 121 17.94 -31.02 17.39
CA GLY A 121 19.26 -31.64 17.18
C GLY A 121 19.34 -32.70 16.07
N GLY A 122 18.48 -32.61 15.05
CA GLY A 122 18.46 -33.59 13.95
C GLY A 122 17.66 -34.86 14.21
N GLN A 123 17.12 -35.08 15.43
CA GLN A 123 16.12 -36.12 15.66
C GLN A 123 14.74 -35.63 15.22
N ARG A 124 14.41 -35.93 13.96
CA ARG A 124 13.09 -35.74 13.38
C ARG A 124 12.20 -36.89 13.91
N ASN A 125 11.51 -36.66 15.03
CA ASN A 125 10.52 -37.63 15.50
C ASN A 125 9.30 -37.58 14.55
N GLU A 126 8.94 -38.69 13.91
CA GLU A 126 7.76 -38.80 13.02
C GLU A 126 6.48 -38.23 13.66
N MET A 127 6.36 -38.33 14.98
CA MET A 127 5.23 -37.81 15.75
C MET A 127 5.14 -36.27 15.73
N SER A 128 6.29 -35.57 15.67
CA SER A 128 6.35 -34.11 15.55
C SER A 128 5.96 -33.65 14.15
N ASP A 129 6.45 -34.35 13.12
CA ASP A 129 6.12 -34.05 11.72
C ASP A 129 4.63 -34.29 11.43
N ALA A 130 4.05 -35.35 11.97
CA ALA A 130 2.62 -35.64 11.87
C ALA A 130 1.76 -34.57 12.57
N ALA A 131 2.17 -34.08 13.75
CA ALA A 131 1.48 -33.00 14.46
C ALA A 131 1.58 -31.66 13.72
N LEU A 132 2.74 -31.35 13.13
CA LEU A 132 2.96 -30.14 12.33
C LEU A 132 2.20 -30.16 10.99
N ALA A 133 2.00 -31.33 10.39
CA ALA A 133 1.18 -31.49 9.18
C ALA A 133 -0.30 -31.16 9.42
N MET A 134 -0.81 -31.41 10.63
CA MET A 134 -2.19 -31.09 11.03
C MET A 134 -2.44 -29.61 11.34
N ILE A 135 -1.39 -28.78 11.42
CA ILE A 135 -1.53 -27.35 11.66
C ILE A 135 -2.03 -26.66 10.39
N GLN A 136 -3.22 -26.09 10.47
CA GLN A 136 -3.79 -25.22 9.45
C GLN A 136 -3.63 -23.77 9.88
N ILE A 137 -3.09 -22.95 8.98
CA ILE A 137 -2.85 -21.54 9.21
C ILE A 137 -3.78 -20.78 8.29
N ASP A 138 -4.82 -20.22 8.87
CA ASP A 138 -5.84 -19.47 8.14
C ASP A 138 -5.61 -17.97 8.31
N TRP A 139 -5.38 -17.30 7.18
CA TRP A 139 -5.29 -15.84 7.13
C TRP A 139 -6.67 -15.23 7.21
N GLN A 140 -6.90 -14.45 8.26
CA GLN A 140 -8.18 -13.85 8.57
C GLN A 140 -8.39 -12.52 7.85
N PHE A 141 -9.61 -12.00 7.93
CA PHE A 141 -10.03 -10.77 7.25
C PHE A 141 -9.13 -9.55 7.54
N GLY A 142 -8.60 -9.42 8.77
CA GLY A 142 -7.75 -8.28 9.14
C GLY A 142 -6.46 -8.20 8.30
N TYR A 143 -5.88 -9.34 7.94
CA TYR A 143 -4.68 -9.39 7.10
C TYR A 143 -4.98 -8.88 5.68
N TRP A 144 -6.02 -9.41 5.04
CA TRP A 144 -6.41 -9.01 3.69
C TRP A 144 -6.85 -7.55 3.64
N LEU A 145 -7.60 -7.10 4.64
CA LEU A 145 -8.03 -5.71 4.75
C LEU A 145 -6.83 -4.76 4.84
N ALA A 146 -5.80 -5.10 5.63
CA ALA A 146 -4.59 -4.29 5.74
C ALA A 146 -3.84 -4.18 4.41
N ILE A 147 -3.69 -5.29 3.68
CA ILE A 147 -3.02 -5.30 2.36
C ILE A 147 -3.79 -4.45 1.35
N LEU A 148 -5.10 -4.66 1.22
CA LEU A 148 -5.94 -3.92 0.28
C LEU A 148 -5.95 -2.42 0.62
N ALA A 149 -6.01 -2.07 1.90
CA ALA A 149 -5.95 -0.69 2.36
C ALA A 149 -4.59 -0.03 2.06
N LEU A 150 -3.47 -0.76 2.19
CA LEU A 150 -2.15 -0.24 1.84
C LEU A 150 -1.93 -0.13 0.33
N LEU A 151 -2.44 -1.07 -0.45
CA LEU A 151 -2.40 -1.01 -1.91
C LEU A 151 -3.20 0.19 -2.43
N THR A 152 -4.43 0.38 -1.95
CA THR A 152 -5.25 1.54 -2.33
C THR A 152 -4.58 2.86 -1.91
N ALA A 153 -4.00 2.94 -0.71
CA ALA A 153 -3.22 4.10 -0.28
C ALA A 153 -2.02 4.36 -1.21
N GLY A 154 -1.28 3.31 -1.56
CA GLY A 154 -0.13 3.37 -2.47
C GLY A 154 -0.51 3.84 -3.86
N VAL A 155 -1.58 3.31 -4.44
CA VAL A 155 -2.10 3.72 -5.76
C VAL A 155 -2.55 5.17 -5.73
N MET A 156 -3.29 5.60 -4.71
CA MET A 156 -3.70 7.01 -4.58
C MET A 156 -2.51 7.96 -4.42
N ALA A 157 -1.51 7.57 -3.63
CA ALA A 157 -0.28 8.34 -3.48
C ALA A 157 0.53 8.39 -4.78
N TRP A 158 0.59 7.28 -5.53
CA TRP A 158 1.19 7.21 -6.86
C TRP A 158 0.50 8.13 -7.87
N LEU A 159 -0.83 8.11 -7.93
CA LEU A 159 -1.59 9.00 -8.79
C LEU A 159 -1.32 10.47 -8.44
N ALA A 160 -1.27 10.82 -7.15
CA ALA A 160 -0.93 12.17 -6.69
C ALA A 160 0.52 12.58 -6.99
N PHE A 161 1.45 11.63 -7.00
CA PHE A 161 2.86 11.85 -7.34
C PHE A 161 3.06 12.00 -8.86
N SER A 162 2.34 11.21 -9.66
CA SER A 162 2.55 11.09 -11.11
C SER A 162 2.28 12.38 -11.91
N GLY A 163 1.71 13.43 -11.31
CA GLY A 163 1.60 14.77 -11.92
C GLY A 163 0.72 14.88 -13.17
N ARG A 164 0.31 13.75 -13.76
CA ARG A 164 -0.49 13.68 -15.00
C ARG A 164 -1.83 14.40 -14.85
N GLY A 165 -2.37 14.56 -13.65
CA GLY A 165 -3.58 15.33 -13.40
C GLY A 165 -3.44 16.81 -13.75
N ALA A 166 -2.35 17.47 -13.33
CA ALA A 166 -2.15 18.90 -13.57
C ALA A 166 -1.87 19.18 -15.05
N GLU A 167 -1.04 18.34 -15.69
CA GLU A 167 -0.65 18.51 -17.08
C GLU A 167 -1.79 18.16 -18.07
N VAL A 168 -2.63 17.17 -17.73
CA VAL A 168 -3.83 16.83 -18.50
C VAL A 168 -4.92 17.87 -18.28
N GLU A 169 -5.10 18.37 -17.05
CA GLU A 169 -6.08 19.43 -16.78
C GLU A 169 -5.68 20.74 -17.47
N GLU A 170 -4.38 21.04 -17.58
CA GLU A 170 -3.86 22.17 -18.34
C GLU A 170 -3.97 21.96 -19.86
N ARG A 171 -3.72 20.75 -20.38
CA ARG A 171 -3.97 20.41 -21.81
C ARG A 171 -5.46 20.39 -22.17
N VAL A 172 -6.33 19.98 -21.26
CA VAL A 172 -7.79 19.99 -21.47
C VAL A 172 -8.30 21.42 -21.37
N ARG A 173 -7.80 22.22 -20.41
CA ARG A 173 -8.12 23.64 -20.29
C ARG A 173 -7.62 24.42 -21.51
N SER A 174 -6.43 24.15 -22.05
CA SER A 174 -5.92 24.79 -23.26
C SER A 174 -6.70 24.39 -24.51
N ARG A 175 -7.12 23.12 -24.62
CA ARG A 175 -8.01 22.66 -25.71
C ARG A 175 -9.43 23.22 -25.60
N MET A 176 -9.95 23.41 -24.38
CA MET A 176 -11.28 24.00 -24.16
C MET A 176 -11.30 25.52 -24.29
N SER A 177 -10.17 26.20 -24.03
CA SER A 177 -10.07 27.67 -24.16
C SER A 177 -9.78 28.15 -25.58
N GLY A 178 -9.57 27.24 -26.55
CA GLY A 178 -9.44 27.58 -27.96
C GLY A 178 -8.32 28.58 -28.28
N ALA A 179 -7.35 28.75 -27.38
CA ALA A 179 -6.29 29.73 -27.56
C ALA A 179 -5.25 29.21 -28.58
N PRO A 180 -5.05 29.89 -29.72
CA PRO A 180 -3.98 29.52 -30.65
C PRO A 180 -2.64 29.80 -29.98
N SER A 181 -1.90 28.74 -29.61
CA SER A 181 -0.56 28.81 -29.02
C SER A 181 0.55 28.94 -30.08
N GLY A 182 0.23 29.50 -31.25
CA GLY A 182 1.18 29.75 -32.34
C GLY A 182 1.56 31.22 -32.41
N PRO A 183 2.72 31.57 -33.02
CA PRO A 183 3.03 32.96 -33.33
C PRO A 183 1.89 33.57 -34.15
N LEU A 184 1.45 34.76 -33.75
CA LEU A 184 0.42 35.53 -34.45
C LEU A 184 1.10 36.50 -35.42
N VAL A 185 0.60 36.58 -36.65
CA VAL A 185 0.96 37.58 -37.65
C VAL A 185 -0.18 38.59 -37.72
N ASN A 186 0.16 39.88 -37.65
CA ASN A 186 -0.84 40.93 -37.76
C ASN A 186 -1.07 41.28 -39.24
N CYS A 187 -2.33 41.32 -39.66
CA CYS A 187 -2.66 41.83 -40.98
C CYS A 187 -2.40 43.34 -41.06
N PRO A 188 -1.64 43.84 -42.05
CA PRO A 188 -1.31 45.26 -42.17
C PRO A 188 -2.51 46.14 -42.60
N GLN A 189 -3.59 45.54 -43.12
CA GLN A 189 -4.78 46.27 -43.56
C GLN A 189 -5.87 46.33 -42.48
N CYS A 190 -6.29 45.18 -41.94
CA CYS A 190 -7.34 45.14 -40.92
C CYS A 190 -6.81 45.15 -39.46
N GLY A 191 -5.50 45.02 -39.25
CA GLY A 191 -4.87 45.06 -37.91
C GLY A 191 -5.15 43.85 -37.02
N LYS A 192 -5.85 42.83 -37.52
CA LYS A 192 -6.18 41.63 -36.74
C LYS A 192 -4.98 40.68 -36.63
N GLY A 193 -4.77 40.14 -35.43
CA GLY A 193 -3.79 39.09 -35.18
C GLY A 193 -4.33 37.73 -35.58
N LEU A 194 -3.71 37.12 -36.59
CA LEU A 194 -4.08 35.82 -37.15
C LEU A 194 -2.96 34.80 -36.91
N PRO A 195 -3.26 33.50 -36.83
CA PRO A 195 -2.23 32.48 -36.62
C PRO A 195 -1.28 32.41 -37.85
N ALA A 196 0.03 32.26 -37.60
CA ALA A 196 1.08 32.35 -38.62
C ALA A 196 1.03 31.30 -39.75
N ASP A 197 0.13 30.32 -39.68
CA ASP A 197 -0.15 29.35 -40.74
C ASP A 197 -1.16 29.88 -41.78
N THR A 198 -1.76 31.06 -41.57
CA THR A 198 -2.70 31.68 -42.51
C THR A 198 -1.96 32.40 -43.64
N ARG A 199 -2.12 31.91 -44.88
CA ARG A 199 -1.55 32.56 -46.08
C ARG A 199 -2.27 33.83 -46.51
N TYR A 200 -3.59 33.89 -46.27
CA TYR A 200 -4.45 34.99 -46.65
C TYR A 200 -5.34 35.39 -45.47
N CYS A 201 -5.58 36.68 -45.31
CA CYS A 201 -6.54 37.18 -44.35
C CYS A 201 -7.97 36.84 -44.83
N PRO A 202 -8.81 36.22 -43.99
CA PRO A 202 -10.16 35.81 -44.37
C PRO A 202 -11.14 36.98 -44.58
N ASP A 203 -10.85 38.16 -44.02
CA ASP A 203 -11.74 39.32 -44.10
C ASP A 203 -11.44 40.22 -45.31
N ASP A 204 -10.16 40.42 -45.64
CA ASP A 204 -9.71 41.37 -46.67
C ASP A 204 -8.94 40.71 -47.83
N GLY A 205 -8.63 39.41 -47.74
CA GLY A 205 -7.91 38.65 -48.77
C GLY A 205 -6.42 38.98 -48.88
N THR A 206 -5.86 39.82 -48.00
CA THR A 206 -4.46 40.25 -48.07
C THR A 206 -3.52 39.07 -47.80
N PRO A 207 -2.46 38.85 -48.61
CA PRO A 207 -1.46 37.83 -48.33
C PRO A 207 -0.61 38.21 -47.10
N LEU A 208 -0.41 37.27 -46.19
CA LEU A 208 0.32 37.47 -44.92
C LEU A 208 1.72 36.82 -44.93
N ILE A 209 2.09 36.15 -46.02
CA ILE A 209 3.35 35.43 -46.24
C ILE A 209 3.82 35.66 -47.68
#